data_AF-A0A1L9PQ01-F1
#
_entry.id   AF-A0A1L9PQ01-F1
#
_cell.length_a   1.000
_cell.length_b   1.000
_cell.length_c   1.000
_cell.angle_alpha   90.00
_cell.angle_beta   90.00
_cell.angle_gamma   90.00
#
_symmetry.space_group_name_H-M   'P 1'
#
loop_
_entity.id
_entity.type
_entity.pdbx_description
1 polymer ?
#
loop_
_entity_poly.entity_id
_entity_poly.type
_entity_poly.pdbx_seq_one_letter_code
_entity_poly.pdbx_strand_id
1 'polypeptide(L)'
;MGHEDAVYLAKLAEQAERYEEMVENMKVVASSNVELTVEERNLLSVAYKNVIGARRASWRIVTSIEQKEESKGNESQVTLIKEYRQKIEAELAKICEDILEVLDKHLIPSAQSGESKVFYHKMKGDYHRYLAEFAIGDNRKGAADASLEAYKAATEVAATDLAPTHPIRLGLALNFSVFYYEILNSPDQACHLAKLAFDDAIAELDTLSEESYKDSTLIMQLLRDNLTLWTSSEAEPAAENAPAEKKEDAPAAEAEEKPAE
;
A
#
# COMPACT_ATOMS: atom_id res chain seq x y z
N MET A 1 -5.86 7.82 -27.90
CA MET A 1 -6.52 8.62 -26.84
C MET A 1 -5.50 9.60 -26.33
N GLY A 2 -5.83 10.89 -26.24
CA GLY A 2 -4.90 11.90 -25.73
C GLY A 2 -4.70 11.76 -24.21
N HIS A 3 -3.65 12.41 -23.68
CA HIS A 3 -3.37 12.46 -22.24
C HIS A 3 -4.57 13.01 -21.45
N GLU A 4 -5.09 14.16 -21.87
CA GLU A 4 -6.25 14.82 -21.24
C GLU A 4 -7.53 13.97 -21.32
N ASP A 5 -7.77 13.31 -22.45
CA ASP A 5 -8.91 12.39 -22.61
C ASP A 5 -8.84 11.22 -21.61
N ALA A 6 -7.63 10.66 -21.43
CA ALA A 6 -7.41 9.54 -20.52
C ALA A 6 -7.62 9.97 -19.05
N VAL A 7 -7.11 11.15 -18.65
CA VAL A 7 -7.36 11.70 -17.31
C VAL A 7 -8.85 11.94 -17.08
N TYR A 8 -9.56 12.52 -18.05
CA TYR A 8 -11.00 12.75 -17.95
C TYR A 8 -11.79 11.44 -17.81
N LEU A 9 -11.46 10.42 -18.61
CA LEU A 9 -12.08 9.11 -18.53
C LEU A 9 -11.75 8.38 -17.22
N ALA A 10 -10.55 8.54 -16.68
CA ALA A 10 -10.20 8.01 -15.35
C ALA A 10 -11.07 8.62 -14.26
N LYS A 11 -11.31 9.94 -14.27
CA LYS A 11 -12.23 10.60 -13.33
C LYS A 11 -13.67 10.11 -13.49
N LEU A 12 -14.15 9.92 -14.72
CA LEU A 12 -15.48 9.33 -14.95
C LEU A 12 -15.57 7.89 -14.44
N ALA A 13 -14.52 7.09 -14.66
CA ALA A 13 -14.45 5.71 -14.19
C ALA A 13 -14.43 5.63 -12.66
N GLU A 14 -13.73 6.55 -11.97
CA GLU A 14 -13.75 6.68 -10.51
C GLU A 14 -15.16 6.94 -9.99
N GLN A 15 -15.86 7.92 -10.55
CA GLN A 15 -17.24 8.26 -10.15
C GLN A 15 -18.24 7.12 -10.43
N ALA A 16 -17.93 6.26 -11.39
CA ALA A 16 -18.72 5.08 -11.73
C ALA A 16 -18.25 3.80 -11.02
N GLU A 17 -17.24 3.89 -10.13
CA GLU A 17 -16.61 2.77 -9.43
C GLU A 17 -16.05 1.69 -10.38
N ARG A 18 -15.70 2.06 -11.61
CA ARG A 18 -15.13 1.17 -12.64
C ARG A 18 -13.61 1.19 -12.61
N TYR A 19 -13.02 0.80 -11.48
CA TYR A 19 -11.59 0.95 -11.21
C TYR A 19 -10.67 0.21 -12.19
N GLU A 20 -11.13 -0.88 -12.83
CA GLU A 20 -10.37 -1.56 -13.89
C GLU A 20 -10.15 -0.67 -15.11
N GLU A 21 -11.21 0.05 -15.55
CA GLU A 21 -11.10 1.02 -16.65
C GLU A 21 -10.31 2.26 -16.22
N MET A 22 -10.43 2.65 -14.94
CA MET A 22 -9.61 3.72 -14.38
C MET A 22 -8.12 3.37 -14.48
N VAL A 23 -7.72 2.13 -14.15
CA VAL A 23 -6.35 1.63 -14.35
C VAL A 23 -5.94 1.71 -15.82
N GLU A 24 -6.76 1.22 -16.75
CA GLU A 24 -6.45 1.27 -18.18
C GLU A 24 -6.16 2.69 -18.67
N ASN A 25 -6.98 3.66 -18.28
CA ASN A 25 -6.78 5.07 -18.62
C ASN A 25 -5.52 5.65 -17.97
N MET A 26 -5.31 5.41 -16.68
CA MET A 26 -4.14 5.94 -15.97
C MET A 26 -2.82 5.33 -16.44
N LYS A 27 -2.83 4.12 -17.02
CA LYS A 27 -1.66 3.56 -17.71
C LYS A 27 -1.31 4.33 -18.98
N VAL A 28 -2.31 4.82 -19.73
CA VAL A 28 -2.06 5.67 -20.91
C VAL A 28 -1.40 6.98 -20.49
N VAL A 29 -1.88 7.57 -19.39
CA VAL A 29 -1.29 8.78 -18.78
C VAL A 29 0.17 8.51 -18.39
N ALA A 30 0.43 7.46 -17.60
CA ALA A 30 1.77 7.08 -17.16
C ALA A 30 2.74 6.80 -18.33
N SER A 31 2.27 6.18 -19.41
CA SER A 31 3.08 5.82 -20.57
C SER A 31 3.58 7.03 -21.39
N SER A 32 3.14 8.25 -21.06
CA SER A 32 3.60 9.49 -21.70
C SER A 32 5.01 9.90 -21.28
N ASN A 33 5.62 9.24 -20.30
CA ASN A 33 6.98 9.51 -19.77
C ASN A 33 7.19 10.97 -19.37
N VAL A 34 6.15 11.56 -18.79
CA VAL A 34 6.19 12.89 -18.18
C VAL A 34 5.92 12.75 -16.69
N GLU A 35 6.39 13.69 -15.89
CA GLU A 35 6.09 13.70 -14.47
C GLU A 35 4.59 13.94 -14.27
N LEU A 36 3.94 13.01 -13.56
CA LEU A 36 2.52 13.15 -13.22
C LEU A 36 2.33 14.26 -12.19
N THR A 37 1.27 15.04 -12.41
CA THR A 37 0.75 15.97 -11.41
C THR A 37 0.31 15.24 -10.14
N VAL A 38 0.09 15.98 -9.05
CA VAL A 38 -0.41 15.41 -7.79
C VAL A 38 -1.75 14.71 -8.00
N GLU A 39 -2.66 15.34 -8.75
CA GLU A 39 -3.97 14.77 -9.07
C GLU A 39 -3.86 13.46 -9.86
N GLU A 40 -3.06 13.43 -10.94
CA GLU A 40 -2.86 12.23 -11.74
C GLU A 40 -2.21 11.09 -10.95
N ARG A 41 -1.25 11.42 -10.09
CA ARG A 41 -0.60 10.46 -9.21
C ARG A 41 -1.59 9.84 -8.22
N ASN A 42 -2.48 10.67 -7.67
CA ASN A 42 -3.54 10.24 -6.79
C ASN A 42 -4.55 9.34 -7.52
N LEU A 43 -5.01 9.73 -8.71
CA LEU A 43 -5.91 8.92 -9.55
C LEU A 43 -5.32 7.53 -9.83
N LEU A 44 -4.04 7.47 -10.25
CA LEU A 44 -3.36 6.18 -10.49
C LEU A 44 -3.36 5.32 -9.21
N SER A 45 -3.03 5.92 -8.07
CA SER A 45 -2.98 5.21 -6.79
C SER A 45 -4.34 4.70 -6.36
N VAL A 46 -5.39 5.52 -6.47
CA VAL A 46 -6.77 5.15 -6.13
C VAL A 46 -7.25 4.01 -7.04
N ALA A 47 -6.97 4.08 -8.34
CA ALA A 47 -7.35 3.06 -9.31
C ALA A 47 -6.79 1.68 -8.91
N TYR A 48 -5.47 1.58 -8.77
CA TYR A 48 -4.83 0.31 -8.44
C TYR A 48 -5.15 -0.15 -7.00
N LYS A 49 -5.25 0.77 -6.02
CA LYS A 49 -5.61 0.43 -4.63
C LYS A 49 -6.98 -0.24 -4.53
N ASN A 50 -7.97 0.26 -5.27
CA ASN A 50 -9.30 -0.35 -5.29
C ASN A 50 -9.29 -1.73 -5.99
N VAL A 51 -8.61 -1.83 -7.13
CA VAL A 51 -8.48 -3.10 -7.88
C VAL A 51 -7.77 -4.17 -7.04
N ILE A 52 -6.63 -3.86 -6.42
CA ILE A 52 -5.89 -4.82 -5.59
C ILE A 52 -6.61 -5.12 -4.28
N GLY A 53 -7.23 -4.11 -3.64
CA GLY A 53 -7.94 -4.25 -2.37
C GLY A 53 -9.08 -5.27 -2.43
N ALA A 54 -9.90 -5.21 -3.48
CA ALA A 54 -10.99 -6.16 -3.71
C ALA A 54 -10.49 -7.61 -3.84
N ARG A 55 -9.35 -7.81 -4.52
CA ARG A 55 -8.76 -9.13 -4.74
C ARG A 55 -8.08 -9.65 -3.47
N ARG A 56 -7.40 -8.79 -2.71
CA ARG A 56 -6.78 -9.14 -1.41
C ARG A 56 -7.84 -9.55 -0.40
N ALA A 57 -8.96 -8.82 -0.32
CA ALA A 57 -10.09 -9.19 0.54
C ALA A 57 -10.66 -10.56 0.16
N SER A 58 -10.86 -10.80 -1.14
CA SER A 58 -11.33 -12.10 -1.65
C SER A 58 -10.37 -13.24 -1.30
N TRP A 59 -9.06 -13.02 -1.48
CA TRP A 59 -8.02 -13.99 -1.14
C TRP A 59 -7.99 -14.33 0.36
N ARG A 60 -8.09 -13.32 1.25
CA ARG A 60 -8.15 -13.53 2.70
C ARG A 60 -9.35 -14.38 3.12
N ILE A 61 -10.52 -14.09 2.55
CA ILE A 61 -11.76 -14.85 2.82
C ILE A 61 -11.58 -16.32 2.40
N VAL A 62 -11.10 -16.56 1.17
CA VAL A 62 -10.92 -17.92 0.65
C VAL A 62 -9.87 -18.68 1.46
N THR A 63 -8.77 -18.03 1.83
CA THR A 63 -7.73 -18.63 2.68
C THR A 63 -8.26 -19.01 4.06
N SER A 64 -9.09 -18.17 4.68
CA SER A 64 -9.74 -18.49 5.95
C SER A 64 -10.71 -19.69 5.83
N ILE A 65 -11.47 -19.76 4.73
CA ILE A 65 -12.37 -20.90 4.45
C ILE A 65 -11.56 -22.18 4.24
N GLU A 66 -10.44 -22.11 3.51
CA GLU A 66 -9.53 -23.25 3.30
C GLU A 66 -9.06 -23.84 4.63
N GLN A 67 -8.54 -22.99 5.53
CA GLN A 67 -8.06 -23.42 6.85
C GLN A 67 -9.19 -24.05 7.69
N LYS A 68 -10.39 -23.47 7.63
CA LYS A 68 -11.56 -24.00 8.35
C LYS A 68 -12.00 -25.36 7.81
N GLU A 69 -11.95 -25.58 6.50
CA GLU A 69 -12.31 -26.88 5.92
C GLU A 69 -11.20 -27.93 6.11
N GLU A 70 -9.94 -27.51 6.11
CA GLU A 70 -8.79 -28.37 6.40
C GLU A 70 -8.85 -28.90 7.84
N SER A 71 -9.18 -28.05 8.82
CA SER A 71 -9.37 -28.48 10.22
C SER A 71 -10.52 -29.48 10.44
N LYS A 72 -11.49 -29.57 9.51
CA LYS A 72 -12.59 -30.54 9.55
C LYS A 72 -12.26 -31.86 8.85
N GLY A 73 -11.15 -31.94 8.12
CA GLY A 73 -10.77 -33.10 7.31
C GLY A 73 -11.57 -33.24 6.01
N ASN A 74 -12.14 -32.15 5.48
CA ASN A 74 -12.95 -32.17 4.26
C ASN A 74 -12.07 -32.12 2.98
N GLU A 75 -11.27 -33.16 2.76
CA GLU A 75 -10.21 -33.20 1.73
C GLU A 75 -10.67 -32.82 0.32
N SER A 76 -11.86 -33.26 -0.11
CA SER A 76 -12.40 -32.93 -1.43
C SER A 76 -12.72 -31.44 -1.59
N GLN A 77 -13.30 -30.82 -0.55
CA GLN A 77 -13.63 -29.40 -0.56
C GLN A 77 -12.35 -28.56 -0.48
N VAL A 78 -11.40 -28.97 0.36
CA VAL A 78 -10.08 -28.32 0.48
C VAL A 78 -9.37 -28.27 -0.88
N THR A 79 -9.44 -29.35 -1.67
CA THR A 79 -8.85 -29.37 -3.02
C THR A 79 -9.49 -28.33 -3.94
N LEU A 80 -10.82 -28.25 -3.98
CA LEU A 80 -11.54 -27.25 -4.77
C LEU A 80 -11.25 -25.81 -4.32
N ILE A 81 -11.16 -25.59 -3.00
CA ILE A 81 -10.85 -24.27 -2.43
C ILE A 81 -9.42 -23.86 -2.79
N LYS A 82 -8.45 -24.79 -2.72
CA LYS A 82 -7.05 -24.55 -3.11
C LYS A 82 -6.93 -24.11 -4.57
N GLU A 83 -7.61 -24.79 -5.49
CA GLU A 83 -7.64 -24.41 -6.91
C GLU A 83 -8.23 -23.00 -7.11
N TYR A 84 -9.30 -22.67 -6.41
CA TYR A 84 -9.92 -21.35 -6.48
C TYR A 84 -9.02 -20.25 -5.88
N ARG A 85 -8.36 -20.53 -4.74
CA ARG A 85 -7.38 -19.61 -4.15
C ARG A 85 -6.24 -19.32 -5.12
N GLN A 86 -5.68 -20.34 -5.77
CA GLN A 86 -4.60 -20.18 -6.74
C GLN A 86 -5.01 -19.30 -7.94
N LYS A 87 -6.28 -19.37 -8.37
CA LYS A 87 -6.79 -18.47 -9.40
C LYS A 87 -6.76 -17.00 -8.93
N ILE A 88 -7.20 -16.74 -7.69
CA ILE A 88 -7.16 -15.39 -7.10
C ILE A 88 -5.70 -14.91 -6.96
N GLU A 89 -4.78 -15.78 -6.55
CA GLU A 89 -3.35 -15.47 -6.45
C GLU A 89 -2.75 -15.08 -7.80
N ALA A 90 -3.13 -15.78 -8.89
CA ALA A 90 -2.70 -15.42 -10.23
C ALA A 90 -3.23 -14.05 -10.67
N GLU A 91 -4.48 -13.72 -10.32
CA GLU A 91 -5.08 -12.40 -10.58
C GLU A 91 -4.37 -11.29 -9.77
N LEU A 92 -4.09 -11.54 -8.49
CA LEU A 92 -3.32 -10.65 -7.62
C LEU A 92 -1.91 -10.40 -8.15
N ALA A 93 -1.20 -11.48 -8.53
CA ALA A 93 0.14 -11.40 -9.08
C ALA A 93 0.15 -10.55 -10.34
N LYS A 94 -0.80 -10.77 -11.26
CA LYS A 94 -0.91 -9.98 -12.49
C LYS A 94 -1.14 -8.49 -12.21
N ILE A 95 -1.98 -8.14 -11.24
CA ILE A 95 -2.21 -6.73 -10.87
C ILE A 95 -0.93 -6.10 -10.32
N CYS A 96 -0.20 -6.82 -9.46
CA CYS A 96 1.06 -6.33 -8.89
C CYS A 96 2.15 -6.17 -9.97
N GLU A 97 2.33 -7.17 -10.83
CA GLU A 97 3.28 -7.11 -11.94
C GLU A 97 2.99 -5.95 -12.89
N ASP A 98 1.70 -5.68 -13.16
CA ASP A 98 1.26 -4.61 -14.04
C ASP A 98 1.69 -3.21 -13.55
N ILE A 99 1.42 -2.88 -12.27
CA ILE A 99 1.85 -1.59 -11.70
C ILE A 99 3.36 -1.52 -11.49
N LEU A 100 4.01 -2.62 -11.11
CA LEU A 100 5.47 -2.66 -10.97
C LEU A 100 6.16 -2.36 -12.31
N GLU A 101 5.63 -2.89 -13.41
CA GLU A 101 6.12 -2.58 -14.76
C GLU A 101 5.94 -1.10 -15.11
N VAL A 102 4.77 -0.52 -14.80
CA VAL A 102 4.49 0.91 -15.03
C VAL A 102 5.43 1.80 -14.19
N LEU A 103 5.66 1.44 -12.92
CA LEU A 103 6.57 2.16 -12.03
C LEU A 103 8.00 2.15 -12.56
N ASP A 104 8.51 0.98 -12.94
CA ASP A 104 9.90 0.82 -13.36
C ASP A 104 10.18 1.40 -14.75
N LYS A 105 9.23 1.28 -15.69
CA LYS A 105 9.43 1.77 -17.07
C LYS A 105 9.16 3.24 -17.24
N HIS A 106 8.20 3.80 -16.50
CA HIS A 106 7.66 5.12 -16.78
C HIS A 106 7.75 6.09 -15.61
N LEU A 107 7.24 5.72 -14.43
CA LEU A 107 6.99 6.69 -13.35
C LEU A 107 8.24 7.02 -12.53
N ILE A 108 8.98 6.01 -12.07
CA ILE A 108 10.22 6.22 -11.31
C ILE A 108 11.27 6.96 -12.15
N PRO A 109 11.51 6.61 -13.44
CA PRO A 109 12.43 7.37 -14.29
C PRO A 109 12.00 8.81 -14.56
N SER A 110 10.70 9.10 -14.55
CA SER A 110 10.17 10.44 -14.84
C SER A 110 10.02 11.33 -13.59
N ALA A 111 10.23 10.78 -12.39
CA ALA A 111 10.04 11.47 -11.12
C ALA A 111 11.16 12.50 -10.84
N GLN A 112 10.82 13.77 -10.68
CA GLN A 112 11.80 14.84 -10.45
C GLN A 112 11.81 15.29 -8.99
N SER A 113 10.62 15.47 -8.40
CA SER A 113 10.45 15.92 -7.01
C SER A 113 10.71 14.81 -5.98
N GLY A 114 11.10 15.21 -4.76
CA GLY A 114 11.24 14.29 -3.63
C GLY A 114 9.93 13.57 -3.32
N GLU A 115 8.81 14.30 -3.35
CA GLU A 115 7.47 13.73 -3.17
C GLU A 115 7.14 12.64 -4.19
N SER A 116 7.37 12.88 -5.49
CA SER A 116 7.06 11.89 -6.53
C SER A 116 7.93 10.64 -6.40
N LYS A 117 9.23 10.81 -6.12
CA LYS A 117 10.15 9.70 -5.85
C LYS A 117 9.71 8.86 -4.65
N VAL A 118 9.45 9.49 -3.50
CA VAL A 118 9.01 8.77 -2.29
C VAL A 118 7.68 8.06 -2.55
N PHE A 119 6.74 8.71 -3.23
CA PHE A 119 5.45 8.12 -3.56
C PHE A 119 5.58 6.85 -4.41
N TYR A 120 6.36 6.89 -5.50
CA TYR A 120 6.51 5.75 -6.39
C TYR A 120 7.33 4.62 -5.77
N HIS A 121 8.39 4.94 -5.02
CA HIS A 121 9.15 3.91 -4.30
C HIS A 121 8.33 3.27 -3.17
N LYS A 122 7.52 4.05 -2.45
CA LYS A 122 6.56 3.52 -1.48
C LYS A 122 5.58 2.57 -2.15
N MET A 123 4.98 2.99 -3.28
CA MET A 123 4.05 2.17 -4.05
C MET A 123 4.72 0.88 -4.53
N LYS A 124 5.95 0.95 -5.04
CA LYS A 124 6.75 -0.23 -5.41
C LYS A 124 6.93 -1.19 -4.23
N GLY A 125 7.24 -0.66 -3.05
CA GLY A 125 7.32 -1.41 -1.80
C GLY A 125 6.01 -2.10 -1.44
N ASP A 126 4.89 -1.38 -1.55
CA ASP A 126 3.54 -1.89 -1.28
C ASP A 126 3.16 -3.07 -2.19
N TYR A 127 3.38 -2.96 -3.51
CA TYR A 127 3.02 -4.05 -4.44
C TYR A 127 3.94 -5.27 -4.33
N HIS A 128 5.23 -5.09 -4.03
CA HIS A 128 6.09 -6.22 -3.67
C HIS A 128 5.70 -6.86 -2.33
N ARG A 129 5.25 -6.07 -1.35
CA ARG A 129 4.72 -6.59 -0.10
C ARG A 129 3.47 -7.44 -0.35
N TYR A 130 2.53 -6.97 -1.17
CA TYR A 130 1.34 -7.74 -1.53
C TYR A 130 1.70 -9.07 -2.22
N LEU A 131 2.71 -9.10 -3.09
CA LEU A 131 3.23 -10.36 -3.66
C LEU A 131 3.79 -11.30 -2.57
N ALA A 132 4.49 -10.76 -1.57
CA ALA A 132 5.08 -11.54 -0.49
C ALA A 132 4.04 -12.15 0.47
N GLU A 133 2.81 -11.64 0.51
CA GLU A 133 1.72 -12.15 1.38
C GLU A 133 1.32 -13.59 1.04
N PHE A 134 1.26 -13.91 -0.25
CA PHE A 134 0.78 -15.21 -0.75
C PHE A 134 1.85 -16.05 -1.45
N ALA A 135 2.99 -15.45 -1.80
CA ALA A 135 4.11 -16.19 -2.37
C ALA A 135 4.71 -17.20 -1.36
N ILE A 136 5.38 -18.22 -1.90
CA ILE A 136 6.04 -19.28 -1.14
C ILE A 136 7.50 -19.46 -1.58
N GLY A 137 8.32 -20.01 -0.69
CA GLY A 137 9.72 -20.34 -0.98
C GLY A 137 10.53 -19.15 -1.49
N ASP A 138 11.30 -19.37 -2.56
CA ASP A 138 12.19 -18.36 -3.15
C ASP A 138 11.43 -17.15 -3.71
N ASN A 139 10.21 -17.34 -4.23
CA ASN A 139 9.39 -16.24 -4.73
C ASN A 139 8.98 -15.28 -3.59
N ARG A 140 8.64 -15.83 -2.41
CA ARG A 140 8.35 -15.01 -1.22
C ARG A 140 9.56 -14.20 -0.81
N LYS A 141 10.73 -14.83 -0.77
CA LYS A 141 11.98 -14.17 -0.41
C LYS A 141 12.32 -13.04 -1.38
N GLY A 142 12.24 -13.31 -2.69
CA GLY A 142 12.50 -12.30 -3.72
C GLY A 142 11.54 -11.11 -3.63
N ALA A 143 10.25 -11.35 -3.41
CA ALA A 143 9.26 -10.28 -3.22
C ALA A 143 9.52 -9.47 -1.93
N ALA A 144 9.87 -10.13 -0.82
CA ALA A 144 10.20 -9.46 0.42
C ALA A 144 11.47 -8.60 0.31
N ASP A 145 12.53 -9.13 -0.32
CA ASP A 145 13.79 -8.41 -0.52
C ASP A 145 13.57 -7.16 -1.40
N ALA A 146 12.80 -7.30 -2.49
CA ALA A 146 12.46 -6.18 -3.37
C ALA A 146 11.57 -5.12 -2.68
N SER A 147 10.62 -5.54 -1.83
CA SER A 147 9.81 -4.63 -1.02
C SER A 147 10.67 -3.84 -0.03
N LEU A 148 11.59 -4.53 0.67
CA LEU A 148 12.52 -3.93 1.61
C LEU A 148 13.43 -2.90 0.92
N GLU A 149 13.97 -3.22 -0.26
CA GLU A 149 14.80 -2.32 -1.05
C GLU A 149 14.02 -1.06 -1.44
N ALA A 150 12.80 -1.21 -1.95
CA ALA A 150 11.96 -0.09 -2.35
C ALA A 150 11.58 0.83 -1.18
N TYR A 151 11.19 0.26 -0.03
CA TYR A 151 10.89 1.07 1.16
C TYR A 151 12.13 1.78 1.72
N LYS A 152 13.31 1.16 1.67
CA LYS A 152 14.57 1.82 2.07
C LYS A 152 14.90 3.00 1.16
N ALA A 153 14.80 2.81 -0.16
CA ALA A 153 14.99 3.89 -1.12
C ALA A 153 14.01 5.05 -0.89
N ALA A 154 12.73 4.75 -0.64
CA ALA A 154 11.74 5.77 -0.28
C ALA A 154 12.11 6.49 1.03
N THR A 155 12.60 5.77 2.03
CA THR A 155 12.95 6.34 3.35
C THR A 155 14.13 7.28 3.27
N GLU A 156 15.14 6.95 2.46
CA GLU A 156 16.33 7.79 2.24
C GLU A 156 15.95 9.14 1.60
N VAL A 157 15.12 9.11 0.55
CA VAL A 157 14.62 10.33 -0.08
C VAL A 157 13.69 11.09 0.86
N ALA A 158 12.80 10.42 1.59
CA ALA A 158 11.88 11.08 2.53
C ALA A 158 12.60 11.76 3.69
N ALA A 159 13.72 11.21 4.15
CA ALA A 159 14.51 11.79 5.24
C ALA A 159 15.19 13.12 4.85
N THR A 160 15.43 13.33 3.56
CA THR A 160 16.10 14.53 3.02
C THR A 160 15.12 15.56 2.50
N ASP A 161 14.07 15.11 1.81
CA ASP A 161 13.19 16.00 1.03
C ASP A 161 11.85 16.30 1.72
N LEU A 162 11.41 15.51 2.70
CA LEU A 162 10.09 15.63 3.32
C LEU A 162 10.15 15.86 4.82
N ALA A 163 9.35 16.79 5.34
CA ALA A 163 9.21 17.01 6.78
C ALA A 163 8.66 15.75 7.49
N PRO A 164 8.99 15.49 8.76
CA PRO A 164 8.47 14.35 9.53
C PRO A 164 6.94 14.27 9.57
N THR A 165 6.26 15.42 9.52
CA THR A 165 4.81 15.53 9.49
C THR A 165 4.19 15.31 8.11
N HIS A 166 4.99 15.23 7.04
CA HIS A 166 4.47 15.12 5.68
C HIS A 166 3.66 13.82 5.49
N PRO A 167 2.41 13.87 4.97
CA PRO A 167 1.53 12.69 4.86
C PRO A 167 2.15 11.51 4.10
N ILE A 168 2.86 11.78 3.00
CA ILE A 168 3.56 10.72 2.23
C ILE A 168 4.66 10.04 3.10
N ARG A 169 5.42 10.79 3.90
CA ARG A 169 6.47 10.25 4.78
C ARG A 169 5.88 9.43 5.93
N LEU A 170 4.82 9.92 6.55
CA LEU A 170 4.06 9.19 7.57
C LEU A 170 3.44 7.90 7.00
N GLY A 171 2.83 7.98 5.83
CA GLY A 171 2.25 6.82 5.15
C GLY A 171 3.31 5.79 4.73
N LEU A 172 4.51 6.23 4.35
CA LEU A 172 5.65 5.34 4.13
C LEU A 172 6.04 4.61 5.42
N ALA A 173 6.22 5.33 6.53
CA ALA A 173 6.57 4.72 7.81
C ALA A 173 5.52 3.72 8.30
N LEU A 174 4.22 4.05 8.13
CA LEU A 174 3.11 3.16 8.43
C LEU A 174 3.24 1.84 7.65
N ASN A 175 3.31 1.91 6.32
CA ASN A 175 3.34 0.71 5.49
C ASN A 175 4.63 -0.10 5.69
N PHE A 176 5.77 0.56 5.91
CA PHE A 176 7.03 -0.10 6.16
C PHE A 176 7.06 -0.77 7.54
N SER A 177 6.42 -0.19 8.56
CA SER A 177 6.27 -0.85 9.86
C SER A 177 5.41 -2.12 9.77
N VAL A 178 4.31 -2.07 9.00
CA VAL A 178 3.48 -3.26 8.70
C VAL A 178 4.30 -4.33 7.97
N PHE A 179 5.13 -3.94 7.00
CA PHE A 179 6.04 -4.87 6.32
C PHE A 179 7.00 -5.59 7.28
N TYR A 180 7.65 -4.85 8.19
CA TYR A 180 8.52 -5.46 9.20
C TYR A 180 7.75 -6.45 10.09
N TYR A 181 6.52 -6.12 10.46
CA TYR A 181 5.71 -6.96 11.32
C TYR A 181 5.24 -8.23 10.59
N GLU A 182 4.60 -8.08 9.43
CA GLU A 182 3.84 -9.17 8.78
C GLU A 182 4.68 -10.01 7.81
N ILE A 183 5.64 -9.39 7.11
CA ILE A 183 6.43 -10.08 6.09
C ILE A 183 7.75 -10.60 6.68
N LEU A 184 8.45 -9.75 7.44
CA LEU A 184 9.75 -10.10 8.03
C LEU A 184 9.66 -10.68 9.45
N ASN A 185 8.46 -10.76 10.02
CA ASN A 185 8.23 -11.28 11.37
C ASN A 185 9.19 -10.64 12.40
N SER A 186 9.38 -9.33 12.30
CA SER A 186 10.33 -8.52 13.09
C SER A 186 9.56 -7.44 13.87
N PRO A 187 8.76 -7.83 14.89
CA PRO A 187 7.87 -6.92 15.61
C PRO A 187 8.62 -5.78 16.32
N ASP A 188 9.81 -6.04 16.87
CA ASP A 188 10.65 -5.01 17.50
C ASP A 188 10.99 -3.89 16.53
N GLN A 189 11.37 -4.23 15.29
CA GLN A 189 11.70 -3.26 14.25
C GLN A 189 10.46 -2.49 13.78
N ALA A 190 9.32 -3.18 13.64
CA ALA A 190 8.05 -2.56 13.29
C ALA A 190 7.63 -1.51 14.34
N CYS A 191 7.64 -1.89 15.62
CA CYS A 191 7.30 -1.00 16.73
C CYS A 191 8.28 0.17 16.84
N HIS A 192 9.59 -0.08 16.68
CA HIS A 192 10.59 0.98 16.69
C HIS A 192 10.36 2.01 15.59
N LEU A 193 10.14 1.55 14.35
CA LEU A 193 9.90 2.44 13.21
C LEU A 193 8.61 3.25 13.36
N ALA A 194 7.51 2.60 13.75
CA ALA A 194 6.23 3.27 13.94
C ALA A 194 6.29 4.30 15.07
N LYS A 195 6.97 3.98 16.18
CA LYS A 195 7.15 4.88 17.31
C LYS A 195 8.02 6.09 16.94
N LEU A 196 9.14 5.85 16.26
CA LEU A 196 10.03 6.94 15.82
C LEU A 196 9.29 7.93 14.92
N ALA A 197 8.57 7.43 13.90
CA ALA A 197 7.80 8.29 13.00
C ALA A 197 6.70 9.09 13.73
N PHE A 198 6.04 8.47 14.71
CA PHE A 198 5.03 9.13 15.53
C PHE A 198 5.61 10.22 16.42
N ASP A 199 6.71 9.92 17.13
CA ASP A 199 7.38 10.85 18.05
C ASP A 199 7.99 12.05 17.28
N ASP A 200 8.64 11.79 16.14
CA ASP A 200 9.19 12.84 15.27
C ASP A 200 8.09 13.77 14.72
N ALA A 201 6.95 13.21 14.30
CA ALA A 201 5.83 14.01 13.81
C ALA A 201 5.14 14.83 14.91
N ILE A 202 5.05 14.30 16.15
CA ILE A 202 4.55 15.07 17.29
C ILE A 202 5.42 16.30 17.56
N ALA A 203 6.74 16.16 17.47
CA ALA A 203 7.67 17.25 17.76
C ALA A 203 7.51 18.46 16.83
N GLU A 204 6.98 18.27 15.63
CA GLU A 204 6.81 19.31 14.62
C GLU A 204 5.33 19.59 14.27
N LEU A 205 4.37 18.99 14.99
CA LEU A 205 2.94 19.06 14.65
C LEU A 205 2.37 20.49 14.69
N ASP A 206 2.88 21.32 15.60
CA ASP A 206 2.47 22.73 15.77
C ASP A 206 2.82 23.63 14.56
N THR A 207 3.62 23.12 13.61
CA THR A 207 4.04 23.86 12.42
C THR A 207 3.11 23.68 11.21
N LEU A 208 2.15 22.78 11.29
CA LEU A 208 1.26 22.44 10.19
C LEU A 208 0.15 23.47 9.96
N SER A 209 -0.26 23.61 8.70
CA SER A 209 -1.52 24.26 8.33
C SER A 209 -2.73 23.40 8.74
N GLU A 210 -3.91 24.00 8.85
CA GLU A 210 -5.15 23.26 9.21
C GLU A 210 -5.47 22.13 8.21
N GLU A 211 -5.13 22.32 6.93
CA GLU A 211 -5.33 21.35 5.87
C GLU A 211 -4.38 20.14 6.03
N SER A 212 -3.07 20.38 6.12
CA SER A 212 -2.08 19.31 6.33
C SER A 212 -2.22 18.62 7.68
N TYR A 213 -2.77 19.30 8.70
CA TYR A 213 -2.98 18.75 10.02
C TYR A 213 -3.94 17.57 10.01
N LYS A 214 -5.04 17.64 9.25
CA LYS A 214 -6.05 16.56 9.20
C LYS A 214 -5.46 15.27 8.63
N ASP A 215 -4.75 15.37 7.50
CA ASP A 215 -4.14 14.21 6.84
C ASP A 215 -3.05 13.57 7.70
N SER A 216 -2.18 14.41 8.26
CA SER A 216 -1.06 13.95 9.09
C SER A 216 -1.55 13.27 10.36
N THR A 217 -2.52 13.87 11.06
CA THR A 217 -3.07 13.30 12.30
C THR A 217 -3.86 12.02 12.06
N LEU A 218 -4.55 11.90 10.92
CA LEU A 218 -5.21 10.66 10.54
C LEU A 218 -4.21 9.51 10.41
N ILE A 219 -3.07 9.72 9.74
CA ILE A 219 -2.04 8.68 9.58
C ILE A 219 -1.32 8.39 10.91
N MET A 220 -1.03 9.43 11.72
CA MET A 220 -0.47 9.25 13.07
C MET A 220 -1.40 8.42 13.96
N GLN A 221 -2.72 8.57 13.82
CA GLN A 221 -3.69 7.73 14.51
C GLN A 221 -3.55 6.25 14.10
N LEU A 222 -3.32 5.97 12.81
CA LEU A 222 -3.10 4.59 12.33
C LEU A 222 -1.81 3.99 12.90
N LEU A 223 -0.73 4.76 12.96
CA LEU A 223 0.53 4.35 13.61
C LEU A 223 0.29 3.99 15.09
N ARG A 224 -0.44 4.83 15.82
CA ARG A 224 -0.79 4.60 17.23
C ARG A 224 -1.66 3.35 17.41
N ASP A 225 -2.65 3.15 16.53
CA ASP A 225 -3.53 1.98 16.56
C ASP A 225 -2.71 0.68 16.37
N ASN A 226 -1.81 0.66 15.39
CA ASN A 226 -0.93 -0.48 15.14
C ASN A 226 0.02 -0.74 16.32
N LEU A 227 0.64 0.30 16.89
CA LEU A 227 1.49 0.17 18.09
C LEU A 227 0.72 -0.43 19.28
N THR A 228 -0.51 0.05 19.51
CA THR A 228 -1.37 -0.46 20.58
C THR A 228 -1.66 -1.95 20.38
N LEU A 229 -2.02 -2.34 19.16
CA LEU A 229 -2.34 -3.72 18.82
C LEU A 229 -1.12 -4.66 18.95
N TRP A 230 0.05 -4.22 18.50
CA TRP A 230 1.26 -5.03 18.55
C TRP A 230 1.79 -5.21 19.98
N THR A 231 1.71 -4.16 20.80
CA THR A 231 2.16 -4.21 22.21
C THR A 231 1.14 -4.87 23.14
N SER A 232 -0.16 -4.84 22.83
CA SER A 232 -1.16 -5.58 23.60
C SER A 232 -1.06 -7.10 23.40
N SER A 233 -0.66 -7.55 22.21
CA SER A 233 -0.51 -8.98 21.89
C SER A 233 0.67 -9.66 22.61
N GLU A 234 1.64 -8.89 23.11
CA GLU A 234 2.75 -9.41 23.92
C GLU A 234 2.37 -9.64 25.40
N ALA A 235 1.24 -9.09 25.85
CA ALA A 235 0.78 -9.19 27.24
C ALA A 235 -0.08 -10.43 27.53
N GLU A 236 -0.51 -11.18 26.50
CA GLU A 236 -1.28 -12.42 26.65
C GLU A 236 -0.51 -13.61 26.04
N PRO A 237 -0.36 -14.75 26.77
CA PRO A 237 0.24 -15.94 26.17
C PRO A 237 -0.70 -16.46 25.08
N ALA A 238 -0.19 -16.47 23.84
CA ALA A 238 -0.74 -17.02 22.61
C ALA A 238 -2.03 -17.86 22.78
N ALA A 239 -3.18 -17.21 22.63
CA ALA A 239 -4.45 -17.87 22.36
C ALA A 239 -4.84 -17.62 20.89
N GLU A 240 -5.35 -18.68 20.27
CA GLU A 240 -5.47 -18.91 18.83
C GLU A 240 -6.29 -17.86 18.05
N ASN A 241 -5.70 -17.43 16.93
CA ASN A 241 -6.29 -17.13 15.62
C ASN A 241 -7.70 -16.50 15.58
N ALA A 242 -7.71 -15.16 15.66
CA ALA A 242 -8.57 -14.34 14.81
C ALA A 242 -7.69 -13.26 14.14
N PRO A 243 -7.82 -12.98 12.84
CA PRO A 243 -7.11 -11.87 12.23
C PRO A 243 -7.72 -10.58 12.80
N ALA A 244 -7.04 -9.96 13.75
CA ALA A 244 -7.31 -8.56 14.06
C ALA A 244 -6.97 -7.75 12.80
N GLU A 245 -7.98 -7.22 12.13
CA GLU A 245 -7.79 -6.37 10.95
C GLU A 245 -6.96 -5.15 11.34
N LYS A 246 -5.72 -5.09 10.85
CA LYS A 246 -4.80 -3.97 11.07
C LYS A 246 -5.01 -2.92 9.99
N LYS A 247 -4.80 -1.66 10.34
CA LYS A 247 -4.96 -0.56 9.39
C LYS A 247 -3.68 -0.44 8.57
N GLU A 248 -3.69 -1.11 7.42
CA GLU A 248 -2.51 -1.29 6.56
C GLU A 248 -2.33 -0.18 5.51
N ASP A 249 -3.38 0.56 5.18
CA ASP A 249 -3.34 1.53 4.10
C ASP A 249 -3.71 2.92 4.63
N ALA A 250 -2.73 3.82 4.66
CA ALA A 250 -3.01 5.24 4.73
C ALA A 250 -4.00 5.63 3.60
N PRO A 251 -4.97 6.52 3.86
CA PRO A 251 -5.73 7.13 2.78
C PRO A 251 -4.73 7.76 1.78
N ALA A 252 -5.10 7.78 0.49
CA ALA A 252 -4.34 8.60 -0.45
C ALA A 252 -4.34 10.03 0.11
N ALA A 253 -3.23 10.76 0.01
CA ALA A 253 -3.21 12.15 0.44
C ALA A 253 -4.20 12.91 -0.45
N GLU A 254 -5.38 13.21 0.09
CA GLU A 254 -6.39 14.05 -0.54
C GLU A 254 -5.93 15.50 -0.42
N ALA A 255 -4.89 15.86 -1.19
CA ALA A 255 -4.64 17.26 -1.51
C ALA A 255 -5.72 17.68 -2.52
N GLU A 256 -6.93 17.94 -2.03
CA GLU A 256 -7.95 18.66 -2.80
C GLU A 256 -7.49 20.12 -2.98
N GLU A 257 -6.60 20.40 -3.93
CA GLU A 257 -6.50 21.76 -4.46
C GLU A 257 -7.81 22.08 -5.19
N LYS A 258 -8.70 22.80 -4.52
CA LYS A 258 -9.82 23.45 -5.18
C LYS A 258 -9.27 24.39 -6.26
N PRO A 259 -9.85 24.42 -7.48
CA PRO A 259 -9.47 25.41 -8.46
C PRO A 259 -9.78 26.80 -7.88
N ALA A 260 -8.78 27.68 -7.89
CA ALA A 260 -8.98 29.08 -7.57
C ALA A 260 -10.04 29.67 -8.52
N GLU A 261 -11.20 30.04 -7.96
CA GLU A 261 -12.13 30.98 -8.60
C GLU A 261 -11.56 32.41 -8.58
#